data_AF-A0A7C7RL39-F1
#
_entry.id   AF-A0A7C7RL39-F1
#
_cell.length_a   1.000
_cell.length_b   1.000
_cell.length_c   1.000
_cell.angle_alpha   90.00
_cell.angle_beta   90.00
_cell.angle_gamma   90.00
#
_symmetry.space_group_name_H-M   'P 1'
#
loop_
_entity.id
_entity.type
_entity.pdbx_description
1 polymer ?
#
loop_
_entity_poly.entity_id
_entity_poly.type
_entity_poly.pdbx_seq_one_letter_code
_entity_poly.pdbx_strand_id
1 'polypeptide(L)' 'MRRKRRVESEVKLEETTMNIQSERCMNPWNGECKNTDIAVFIYHEGRRLPICRDCWFRIASTDIEWSCD' A
#
# COMPACT_ATOMS: atom_id res chain seq x y z
N MET A 1 4.66 44.39 37.35
CA MET A 1 5.06 43.01 36.97
C MET A 1 3.84 42.09 37.00
N ARG A 2 3.43 41.55 35.85
CA ARG A 2 2.73 40.27 35.72
C ARG A 2 2.77 39.91 34.24
N ARG A 3 3.81 39.17 33.84
CA ARG A 3 3.99 38.64 32.49
C ARG A 3 2.80 37.70 32.23
N LYS A 4 1.89 38.08 31.32
CA LYS A 4 0.85 37.17 30.84
C LYS A 4 1.58 36.01 30.15
N ARG A 5 1.60 34.85 30.77
CA ARG A 5 2.20 33.63 30.23
C ARG A 5 1.42 33.25 28.96
N ARG A 6 2.09 33.36 27.81
CA ARG A 6 1.67 32.76 26.55
C ARG A 6 1.75 31.25 26.74
N VAL A 7 0.61 30.57 26.88
CA VAL A 7 0.56 29.10 26.84
C VAL A 7 0.48 28.75 25.36
N GLU A 8 1.64 28.67 24.72
CA GLU A 8 1.78 28.04 23.41
C GLU A 8 1.96 26.55 23.71
N SER A 9 0.85 25.87 23.95
CA SER A 9 0.84 24.41 24.00
C SER A 9 0.95 23.94 22.56
N GLU A 10 2.18 23.88 22.06
CA GLU A 10 2.55 23.22 20.83
C GLU A 10 2.02 21.78 20.92
N VAL A 11 0.91 21.54 20.22
CA VAL A 11 0.38 20.20 19.99
C VAL A 11 1.46 19.50 19.18
N LYS A 12 2.32 18.77 19.90
CA LYS A 12 3.30 17.86 19.35
C LYS A 12 2.50 16.78 18.65
N LEU A 13 2.23 17.00 17.37
CA LEU A 13 1.69 15.98 16.48
C LEU A 13 2.76 14.91 16.42
N GLU A 14 2.67 14.00 17.37
CA GLU A 14 3.32 12.72 17.34
C GLU A 14 2.72 11.98 16.15
N GLU A 15 3.29 12.28 14.97
CA GLU A 15 3.38 11.37 13.85
C GLU A 15 4.01 10.11 14.41
N THR A 16 3.14 9.28 14.96
CA THR A 16 3.36 7.86 15.09
C THR A 16 3.57 7.45 13.65
N THR A 17 4.83 7.47 13.21
CA THR A 17 5.28 6.74 12.04
C THR A 17 5.02 5.29 12.41
N MET A 18 3.76 4.89 12.27
CA MET A 18 3.39 3.51 12.16
C MET A 18 4.34 3.02 11.08
N ASN A 19 5.15 2.04 11.47
CA ASN A 19 6.01 1.31 10.56
C ASN A 19 5.06 0.57 9.61
N ILE A 20 4.41 1.30 8.71
CA ILE A 20 3.62 0.79 7.60
C ILE A 20 4.72 0.22 6.73
N GLN A 21 5.06 -1.04 6.99
CA GLN A 21 5.76 -1.85 6.02
C GLN A 21 4.95 -1.70 4.74
N SER A 22 5.44 -0.85 3.83
CA SER A 22 4.67 -0.47 2.66
C SER A 22 4.42 -1.75 1.89
N GLU A 23 3.14 -2.14 1.77
CA GLU A 23 2.77 -3.38 1.10
C GLU A 23 3.37 -3.35 -0.31
N ARG A 24 4.18 -4.38 -0.61
CA ARG A 24 4.88 -4.48 -1.89
C ARG A 24 4.11 -5.40 -2.79
N CYS A 25 4.11 -5.09 -4.09
CA CYS A 25 3.52 -5.94 -5.09
C CYS A 25 4.00 -7.39 -4.96
N MET A 26 3.08 -8.33 -4.94
CA MET A 26 3.34 -9.76 -4.94
C MET A 26 2.66 -10.37 -6.16
N ASN A 27 3.05 -9.90 -7.36
CA ASN A 27 2.47 -10.38 -8.60
C ASN A 27 2.92 -11.83 -8.87
N PRO A 28 2.01 -12.82 -8.88
CA PRO A 28 2.39 -14.22 -9.09
C PRO A 28 2.91 -14.50 -10.51
N TRP A 29 2.63 -13.64 -11.49
CA TRP A 29 2.93 -13.89 -12.91
C TRP A 29 4.21 -13.22 -13.44
N ASN A 30 4.89 -12.35 -12.70
CA ASN A 30 6.10 -11.66 -13.20
C ASN A 30 7.35 -11.75 -12.32
N GLY A 31 7.33 -12.57 -11.26
CA GLY A 31 8.46 -12.75 -10.36
C GLY A 31 8.57 -11.64 -9.30
N GLU A 32 9.79 -11.17 -9.01
CA GLU A 32 10.06 -10.21 -7.93
C GLU A 32 9.76 -8.75 -8.34
N CYS A 33 8.51 -8.32 -8.18
CA CYS A 33 8.16 -6.90 -8.18
C CYS A 33 8.30 -6.32 -6.75
N LYS A 34 8.90 -5.12 -6.61
CA LYS A 34 9.05 -4.43 -5.31
C LYS A 34 8.33 -3.08 -5.24
N ASN A 35 7.50 -2.78 -6.24
CA ASN A 35 6.72 -1.55 -6.31
C ASN A 35 5.65 -1.51 -5.20
N THR A 36 5.48 -0.35 -4.57
CA THR A 36 4.53 -0.10 -3.48
C THR A 36 3.29 0.69 -3.91
N ASP A 37 3.18 1.13 -5.17
CA ASP A 37 1.96 1.74 -5.73
C ASP A 37 0.90 0.66 -6.01
N ILE A 38 0.27 0.15 -4.95
CA ILE A 38 -0.73 -0.92 -5.02
C ILE A 38 -2.03 -0.39 -5.62
N ALA A 39 -2.51 -1.07 -6.66
CA ALA A 39 -3.75 -0.73 -7.36
C ALA A 39 -4.91 -1.66 -6.99
N VAL A 40 -4.62 -2.95 -6.81
CA VAL A 40 -5.66 -3.96 -6.51
C VAL A 40 -5.12 -5.05 -5.60
N PHE A 41 -6.02 -5.72 -4.88
CA PHE A 41 -5.75 -6.96 -4.17
C PHE A 41 -6.50 -8.10 -4.83
N ILE A 42 -5.81 -9.20 -5.08
CA ILE A 42 -6.39 -10.41 -5.68
C ILE A 42 -6.31 -11.59 -4.72
N TYR A 43 -7.13 -12.60 -4.94
CA TYR A 43 -6.93 -13.92 -4.33
C TYR A 43 -6.28 -14.85 -5.35
N HIS A 44 -5.15 -15.44 -4.98
CA HIS A 44 -4.44 -16.45 -5.77
C HIS A 44 -3.99 -17.56 -4.82
N GLU A 45 -4.31 -18.82 -5.13
CA GLU A 45 -3.99 -19.98 -4.28
C GLU A 45 -4.41 -19.79 -2.81
N GLY A 46 -5.60 -19.20 -2.59
CA GLY A 46 -6.13 -18.92 -1.25
C GLY A 46 -5.43 -17.79 -0.49
N ARG A 47 -4.47 -17.08 -1.10
CA ARG A 47 -3.76 -15.95 -0.49
C ARG A 47 -4.21 -14.63 -1.10
N ARG A 48 -4.42 -13.62 -0.25
CA ARG A 48 -4.65 -12.25 -0.67
C ARG A 48 -3.30 -11.61 -1.02
N LEU A 49 -3.12 -11.21 -2.28
CA LEU A 49 -1.88 -10.63 -2.78
C LEU A 49 -2.10 -9.20 -3.29
N PRO A 50 -1.26 -8.23 -2.89
CA PRO A 50 -1.27 -6.88 -3.46
C PRO A 50 -0.63 -6.85 -4.86
N ILE A 51 -1.25 -6.15 -5.82
CA ILE A 51 -0.74 -5.96 -7.18
C ILE A 51 -0.57 -4.46 -7.45
N CYS A 52 0.63 -4.05 -7.89
CA CYS A 52 0.88 -2.65 -8.24
C CYS A 52 0.22 -2.24 -9.55
N ARG A 53 0.06 -0.93 -9.75
CA ARG A 53 -0.53 -0.33 -10.95
C ARG A 53 0.09 -0.83 -12.25
N ASP A 54 1.41 -0.88 -12.34
CA ASP A 54 2.12 -1.33 -13.56
C ASP A 54 1.89 -2.81 -13.87
N CYS A 55 1.83 -3.66 -12.84
CA CYS A 55 1.53 -5.08 -12.98
C CYS A 55 0.08 -5.26 -13.38
N TRP A 56 -0.83 -4.54 -12.73
CA TRP A 56 -2.25 -4.61 -13.04
C TRP A 56 -2.56 -4.19 -14.46
N PHE A 57 -1.96 -3.09 -14.95
CA PHE A 57 -2.13 -2.64 -16.33
C PHE A 57 -1.70 -3.71 -17.34
N ARG A 58 -0.59 -4.40 -17.08
CA ARG A 58 -0.13 -5.51 -17.92
C ARG A 58 -1.10 -6.68 -17.92
N ILE A 59 -1.61 -7.09 -16.75
CA ILE A 59 -2.60 -8.16 -16.63
C ILE A 59 -3.89 -7.79 -17.37
N ALA A 60 -4.43 -6.59 -17.12
CA ALA A 60 -5.66 -6.09 -17.73
C ALA A 60 -5.56 -5.89 -19.25
N SER A 61 -4.34 -5.87 -19.79
CA SER A 61 -4.09 -5.82 -21.24
C SER A 61 -3.98 -7.21 -21.88
N THR A 62 -4.05 -8.28 -21.10
CA THR A 62 -4.02 -9.67 -21.58
C THR A 62 -5.42 -10.28 -21.59
N ASP A 63 -5.60 -11.32 -22.39
CA ASP A 63 -6.86 -12.09 -22.50
C ASP A 63 -6.94 -13.22 -21.45
N ILE A 64 -6.41 -12.96 -20.26
CA ILE A 64 -6.40 -13.93 -19.16
C ILE A 64 -7.69 -13.75 -18.38
N GLU A 65 -8.50 -14.81 -18.35
CA GLU A 65 -9.73 -14.86 -17.56
C GLU A 65 -9.52 -15.57 -16.22
N TRP A 66 -10.39 -15.30 -15.27
CA TRP A 66 -10.46 -16.05 -14.02
C TRP A 66 -11.11 -17.40 -14.29
N SER A 67 -10.42 -18.51 -14.03
CA SER A 67 -11.04 -19.83 -14.03
C SER A 67 -11.74 -20.08 -12.70
N CYS A 68 -12.99 -20.52 -12.76
CA CYS A 68 -13.71 -21.11 -11.63
C CYS A 68 -13.62 -22.63 -11.81
N ASP A 69 -12.62 -23.28 -11.21
CA ASP A 69 -12.60 -24.73 -11.06
C ASP A 69 -13.46 -25.17 -9.86
#